data_AF-I4Z5I9-F1
#
_entry.id   AF-I4Z5I9-F1
#
_cell.length_a   1.000
_cell.length_b   1.000
_cell.length_c   1.000
_cell.angle_alpha   90.00
_cell.angle_beta   90.00
_cell.angle_gamma   90.00
#
_symmetry.space_group_name_H-M   'P 1'
#
loop_
_entity.id
_entity.type
_entity.pdbx_description
1 polymer ?
#
loop_
_entity_poly.entity_id
_entity_poly.type
_entity_poly.pdbx_seq_one_letter_code
_entity_poly.pdbx_strand_id
1 'polypeptide(L)'
;MLMVAGALVTASVGADWMDWHMRCGHGVAVWLLFRWVWGFVGGHWSRFTTFVVGPVQWMRYLREGLPPTVGHNPLGALSVWGLWGLLTLMVLTGWVADDGVAYAGPWVSGVTASFSESATHWHGHWGQGLLWGGSGCIWAQ
;
A
#
# COMPACT_ATOMS: atom_id res chain seq x y z
N MET A 1 -1.46 10.45 4.74
CA MET A 1 -2.79 10.41 4.07
C MET A 1 -2.84 11.33 2.86
N LEU A 2 -2.45 12.62 2.98
CA LEU A 2 -2.41 13.54 1.84
C LEU A 2 -1.62 13.00 0.64
N MET A 3 -0.44 12.40 0.87
CA MET A 3 0.37 11.82 -0.22
C MET A 3 -0.30 10.62 -0.91
N VAL A 4 -1.05 9.81 -0.17
CA VAL A 4 -1.80 8.68 -0.73
C VAL A 4 -2.95 9.20 -1.60
N ALA A 5 -3.72 10.17 -1.10
CA ALA A 5 -4.78 10.81 -1.85
C ALA A 5 -4.24 11.52 -3.11
N GLY A 6 -3.13 12.25 -2.97
CA GLY A 6 -2.44 12.89 -4.09
C GLY A 6 -2.02 11.89 -5.16
N ALA A 7 -1.42 10.75 -4.77
CA ALA A 7 -1.06 9.69 -5.70
C ALA A 7 -2.28 9.10 -6.44
N LEU A 8 -3.40 8.87 -5.74
CA LEU A 8 -4.63 8.33 -6.35
C LEU A 8 -5.29 9.32 -7.33
N VAL A 9 -5.33 10.60 -6.96
CA VAL A 9 -5.91 11.65 -7.82
C VAL A 9 -5.03 11.87 -9.05
N THR A 10 -3.73 12.01 -8.88
CA THR A 10 -2.81 12.23 -10.01
C THR A 10 -2.76 11.03 -10.97
N ALA A 11 -2.89 9.80 -10.46
CA ALA A 11 -3.05 8.61 -11.29
C ALA A 11 -4.35 8.60 -12.11
N SER A 12 -5.44 9.13 -11.57
CA SER A 12 -6.76 9.10 -12.22
C SER A 12 -6.99 10.25 -13.20
N VAL A 13 -6.27 11.37 -13.06
CA VAL A 13 -6.43 12.56 -13.93
C VAL A 13 -5.73 12.39 -15.29
N GLY A 14 -4.58 11.71 -15.37
CA GLY A 14 -3.93 11.38 -16.64
C GLY A 14 -2.42 11.64 -16.71
N ALA A 15 -1.83 11.36 -17.88
CA ALA A 15 -0.38 11.33 -18.11
C ALA A 15 0.37 12.62 -17.74
N ASP A 16 -0.28 13.80 -17.88
CA ASP A 16 0.29 15.10 -17.51
C ASP A 16 0.61 15.24 -16.02
N TRP A 17 0.02 14.38 -15.17
CA TRP A 17 0.18 14.40 -13.72
C TRP A 17 1.06 13.27 -13.20
N MET A 18 1.66 12.47 -14.08
CA MET A 18 2.47 11.31 -13.68
C MET A 18 3.73 11.70 -12.90
N ASP A 19 4.34 12.86 -13.21
CA ASP A 19 5.41 13.44 -12.39
C ASP A 19 4.99 13.66 -10.93
N TRP A 20 3.78 14.17 -10.72
CA TRP A 20 3.22 14.37 -9.38
C TRP A 20 2.85 13.05 -8.73
N HIS A 21 2.33 12.08 -9.50
CA HIS A 21 2.09 10.73 -9.02
C HIS A 21 3.37 10.10 -8.46
N MET A 22 4.48 10.16 -9.21
CA MET A 22 5.77 9.66 -8.75
C MET A 22 6.22 10.37 -7.47
N ARG A 23 6.16 11.71 -7.41
CA ARG A 23 6.57 12.47 -6.21
C ARG A 23 5.74 12.09 -4.99
N CYS A 24 4.43 11.97 -5.14
CA CYS A 24 3.53 11.50 -4.09
C CYS A 24 3.87 10.06 -3.67
N GLY A 25 4.12 9.17 -4.64
CA GLY A 25 4.56 7.78 -4.40
C GLY A 25 5.84 7.70 -3.58
N HIS A 26 6.85 8.52 -3.89
CA HIS A 26 8.09 8.61 -3.09
C HIS A 26 7.80 9.14 -1.67
N GLY A 27 6.90 10.12 -1.53
CA GLY A 27 6.44 10.59 -0.21
C GLY A 27 5.79 9.49 0.62
N VAL A 28 4.96 8.65 -0.02
CA VAL A 28 4.37 7.46 0.63
C VAL A 28 5.46 6.44 0.99
N ALA A 29 6.43 6.20 0.10
CA ALA A 29 7.55 5.30 0.34
C ALA A 29 8.39 5.71 1.55
N VAL A 30 8.74 6.99 1.67
CA VAL A 30 9.49 7.53 2.81
C VAL A 30 8.70 7.38 4.11
N TRP A 31 7.39 7.68 4.10
CA TRP A 31 6.53 7.52 5.27
C TRP A 31 6.41 6.05 5.71
N LEU A 32 6.21 5.14 4.75
CA LEU A 32 6.17 3.70 5.02
C LEU A 32 7.51 3.21 5.56
N LEU A 33 8.62 3.60 4.95
CA LEU A 33 9.96 3.19 5.39
C LEU A 33 10.25 3.68 6.81
N PHE A 34 10.01 4.97 7.08
CA PHE A 34 10.13 5.53 8.43
C PHE A 34 9.34 4.68 9.41
N ARG A 35 8.12 4.33 9.05
CA ARG A 35 7.21 3.64 9.95
C ARG A 35 7.54 2.15 10.09
N TRP A 36 8.09 1.48 9.08
CA TRP A 36 8.70 0.16 9.17
C TRP A 36 9.86 0.17 10.16
N VAL A 37 10.83 1.05 9.96
CA VAL A 37 11.98 1.21 10.85
C VAL A 37 11.52 1.50 12.28
N TRP A 38 10.66 2.50 12.45
CA TRP A 38 10.12 2.90 13.76
C TRP A 38 9.29 1.80 14.43
N GLY A 39 8.68 0.90 13.66
CA GLY A 39 7.97 -0.25 14.19
C GLY A 39 8.88 -1.33 14.79
N PHE A 40 10.17 -1.35 14.41
CA PHE A 40 11.17 -2.25 14.98
C PHE A 40 11.98 -1.58 16.09
N VAL A 41 12.45 -0.35 15.88
CA VAL A 41 13.36 0.33 16.83
C VAL A 41 12.65 1.23 17.84
N GLY A 42 11.37 1.56 17.61
CA GLY A 42 10.60 2.48 18.45
C GLY A 42 10.24 1.91 19.83
N GLY A 43 9.70 2.81 20.66
CA GLY A 43 9.21 2.48 22.00
C GLY A 43 7.98 1.56 22.00
N HIS A 44 7.53 1.16 23.20
CA HIS A 44 6.47 0.18 23.40
C HIS A 44 5.23 0.40 22.51
N TRP A 45 4.71 1.63 22.42
CA TRP A 45 3.50 1.95 21.65
C TRP A 45 3.68 1.99 20.13
N SER A 46 4.93 2.02 19.66
CA SER A 46 5.25 2.07 18.22
C SER A 46 5.50 0.67 17.64
N ARG A 47 5.80 -0.31 18.49
CA ARG A 47 6.18 -1.66 18.07
C ARG A 47 5.04 -2.41 17.41
N PHE A 48 5.37 -3.18 16.38
CA PHE A 48 4.41 -4.07 15.73
C PHE A 48 3.82 -5.10 16.68
N THR A 49 4.60 -5.59 17.64
CA THR A 49 4.15 -6.56 18.65
C THR A 49 3.01 -6.05 19.51
N THR A 50 2.91 -4.74 19.72
CA THR A 50 1.83 -4.10 20.51
C THR A 50 0.53 -4.02 19.70
N PHE A 51 0.62 -4.12 18.37
CA PHE A 51 -0.50 -4.18 17.43
C PHE A 51 -0.94 -5.60 17.10
N VAL A 52 -0.15 -6.62 17.41
CA VAL A 52 -0.49 -8.03 17.14
C VAL A 52 -1.40 -8.54 18.25
N VAL A 53 -2.66 -8.77 17.91
CA VAL A 53 -3.59 -9.50 18.76
C VAL A 53 -3.19 -10.98 18.73
N GLY A 54 -2.87 -11.56 19.90
CA GLY A 54 -2.35 -12.92 19.98
C GLY A 54 -3.36 -13.96 19.44
N PRO A 55 -2.88 -15.14 18.99
CA PRO A 55 -3.73 -16.19 18.41
C PRO A 55 -4.85 -16.65 19.36
N VAL A 56 -4.63 -16.56 20.67
CA VAL A 56 -5.63 -16.88 21.70
C VAL A 56 -6.78 -15.87 21.71
N GLN A 57 -6.50 -14.58 21.58
CA GLN A 57 -7.53 -13.54 21.51
C GLN A 57 -8.34 -13.64 20.21
N TRP A 58 -7.72 -14.09 19.11
CA TRP A 58 -8.39 -14.43 17.85
C TRP A 58 -9.37 -15.58 18.00
N MET A 59 -8.93 -16.71 18.57
CA MET A 59 -9.80 -17.87 18.77
C MET A 59 -10.97 -17.54 19.71
N ARG A 60 -10.73 -16.73 20.74
CA ARG A 60 -11.77 -16.27 21.65
C ARG A 60 -12.76 -15.33 20.94
N TYR A 61 -12.28 -14.41 20.11
CA TYR A 61 -13.12 -13.52 19.30
C TYR A 61 -14.07 -14.29 18.37
N LEU A 62 -13.56 -15.30 17.67
CA LEU A 62 -14.35 -16.13 16.75
C LEU A 62 -15.36 -17.03 17.47
N ARG A 63 -15.09 -17.43 18.71
CA ARG A 63 -15.93 -18.35 19.48
C ARG A 63 -16.99 -17.65 20.32
N GLU A 64 -16.66 -16.51 20.92
CA GLU A 64 -17.48 -15.89 21.97
C GLU A 64 -18.20 -14.61 21.51
N GLY A 65 -17.82 -14.04 20.36
CA GLY A 65 -18.32 -12.72 19.95
C GLY A 65 -17.78 -11.59 20.84
N LEU A 66 -18.02 -10.33 20.45
CA LEU A 66 -17.40 -9.13 21.04
C LEU A 66 -17.86 -8.82 22.48
N PRO A 67 -16.97 -8.81 23.50
CA PRO A 67 -17.06 -7.84 24.59
C PRO A 67 -16.41 -6.52 24.15
N PRO A 68 -17.06 -5.36 24.33
CA PRO A 68 -16.54 -4.06 23.92
C PRO A 68 -15.38 -3.66 24.84
N THR A 69 -14.17 -4.03 24.48
CA THR A 69 -12.96 -3.53 25.14
C THR A 69 -12.34 -2.45 24.26
N VAL A 70 -12.33 -1.23 24.80
CA VAL A 70 -11.77 -0.05 24.15
C VAL A 70 -10.29 -0.32 23.87
N GLY A 71 -9.93 -0.45 22.59
CA GLY A 71 -8.55 -0.60 22.13
C GLY A 71 -8.14 -1.98 21.60
N HIS A 72 -9.00 -3.01 21.63
CA HIS A 72 -8.64 -4.38 21.19
C HIS A 72 -9.63 -4.94 20.15
N ASN A 73 -9.85 -4.22 19.05
CA ASN A 73 -10.59 -4.76 17.91
C ASN A 73 -9.63 -5.58 17.01
N PRO A 74 -9.65 -6.92 17.05
CA PRO A 74 -8.77 -7.75 16.21
C PRO A 74 -9.00 -7.51 14.72
N LEU A 75 -10.24 -7.25 14.30
CA LEU A 75 -10.53 -6.90 12.91
C LEU A 75 -9.92 -5.54 12.52
N GLY A 76 -9.95 -4.56 13.45
CA GLY A 76 -9.29 -3.27 13.26
C GLY A 76 -7.77 -3.38 13.14
N ALA A 77 -7.15 -4.30 13.88
CA ALA A 77 -5.72 -4.56 13.74
C ALA A 77 -5.39 -5.18 12.37
N LEU A 78 -6.19 -6.14 11.88
CA LEU A 78 -5.98 -6.71 10.54
C LEU A 78 -6.17 -5.71 9.42
N SER A 79 -7.16 -4.80 9.52
CA SER A 79 -7.39 -3.82 8.48
C SER A 79 -6.20 -2.87 8.33
N VAL A 80 -5.56 -2.49 9.43
CA VAL A 80 -4.32 -1.70 9.42
C VAL A 80 -3.17 -2.46 8.76
N TRP A 81 -2.98 -3.73 9.13
CA TRP A 81 -1.96 -4.59 8.49
C TRP A 81 -2.21 -4.78 7.00
N GLY A 82 -3.47 -5.02 6.61
CA GLY A 82 -3.88 -5.16 5.21
C GLY A 82 -3.63 -3.89 4.41
N LEU A 83 -4.03 -2.72 4.93
CA LEU A 83 -3.80 -1.44 4.27
C LEU A 83 -2.30 -1.15 4.11
N TRP A 84 -1.50 -1.43 5.13
CA TRP A 84 -0.06 -1.27 5.06
C TRP A 84 0.62 -2.20 4.05
N GLY A 85 0.22 -3.46 4.05
CA GLY A 85 0.71 -4.44 3.07
C GLY A 85 0.36 -4.01 1.66
N LEU A 86 -0.89 -3.58 1.45
CA LEU A 86 -1.36 -3.07 0.17
C LEU A 86 -0.57 -1.84 -0.29
N LEU A 87 -0.40 -0.83 0.57
CA LEU A 87 0.37 0.38 0.24
C LEU A 87 1.86 0.08 -0.01
N THR A 88 2.44 -0.86 0.73
CA THR A 88 3.82 -1.30 0.50
C THR A 88 3.93 -1.96 -0.88
N LEU A 89 3.00 -2.84 -1.23
CA LEU A 89 2.97 -3.50 -2.52
C LEU A 89 2.72 -2.51 -3.67
N MET A 90 1.89 -1.48 -3.48
CA MET A 90 1.72 -0.38 -4.43
C MET A 90 3.04 0.34 -4.69
N VAL A 91 3.78 0.73 -3.66
CA VAL A 91 5.07 1.41 -3.84
C VAL A 91 6.08 0.51 -4.55
N LEU A 92 6.19 -0.75 -4.14
CA LEU A 92 7.17 -1.68 -4.73
C LEU A 92 6.87 -1.97 -6.20
N THR A 93 5.60 -2.22 -6.54
CA THR A 93 5.19 -2.43 -7.94
C THR A 93 5.35 -1.17 -8.77
N GLY A 94 5.08 0.01 -8.22
CA GLY A 94 5.32 1.29 -8.90
C GLY A 94 6.79 1.58 -9.16
N TRP A 95 7.71 1.13 -8.29
CA TRP A 95 9.15 1.32 -8.48
C TRP A 95 9.75 0.50 -9.62
N VAL A 96 9.07 -0.58 -10.01
CA VAL A 96 9.49 -1.45 -11.12
C VAL A 96 8.53 -1.37 -12.30
N ALA A 97 7.56 -0.44 -12.27
CA ALA A 97 6.62 -0.25 -13.37
C ALA A 97 7.25 0.60 -14.48
N ASP A 98 6.93 0.26 -15.71
CA ASP A 98 7.36 0.98 -16.91
C ASP A 98 6.15 1.17 -17.84
N ASP A 99 5.95 2.39 -18.34
CA ASP A 99 4.93 2.71 -19.33
C ASP A 99 5.43 2.56 -20.78
N GLY A 100 6.73 2.32 -20.98
CA GLY A 100 7.35 2.13 -22.28
C GLY A 100 7.45 3.39 -23.14
N VAL A 101 7.09 4.56 -22.61
CA VAL A 101 7.03 5.82 -23.35
C VAL A 101 7.87 6.91 -22.67
N ALA A 102 7.50 7.32 -21.47
CA ALA A 102 8.08 8.49 -20.80
C ALA A 102 8.35 8.28 -19.31
N TYR A 103 7.78 7.25 -18.69
CA TYR A 103 7.81 7.04 -17.26
C TYR A 103 8.21 5.61 -16.91
N ALA A 104 9.41 5.50 -16.38
CA ALA A 104 9.93 4.25 -15.81
C ALA A 104 10.25 4.44 -14.33
N GLY A 105 9.88 3.46 -13.52
CA GLY A 105 10.23 3.39 -12.12
C GLY A 105 11.75 3.26 -11.91
N PRO A 106 12.28 3.71 -10.77
CA PRO A 106 13.72 3.74 -10.49
C PRO A 106 14.40 2.37 -10.55
N TRP A 107 13.65 1.28 -10.36
CA TRP A 107 14.17 -0.09 -10.27
C TRP A 107 13.82 -0.98 -11.47
N VAL A 108 13.23 -0.43 -12.53
CA VAL A 108 12.89 -1.17 -13.77
C VAL A 108 14.11 -1.88 -14.35
N SER A 109 15.28 -1.23 -14.34
CA SER A 109 16.53 -1.81 -14.87
C SER A 109 17.04 -3.04 -14.11
N GLY A 110 16.56 -3.26 -12.88
CA GLY A 110 16.94 -4.39 -12.03
C GLY A 110 16.06 -5.63 -12.21
N VAL A 111 15.03 -5.58 -13.05
CA VAL A 111 14.05 -6.66 -13.22
C VAL A 111 13.87 -7.04 -14.70
N THR A 112 13.25 -8.20 -14.96
CA THR A 112 12.91 -8.61 -16.32
C THR A 112 11.73 -7.79 -16.85
N ALA A 113 11.67 -7.57 -18.17
CA ALA A 113 10.55 -6.87 -18.81
C ALA A 113 9.20 -7.50 -18.48
N SER A 114 9.12 -8.84 -18.47
CA SER A 114 7.89 -9.57 -18.11
C SER A 114 7.43 -9.31 -16.67
N PHE A 115 8.38 -9.11 -15.74
CA PHE A 115 8.06 -8.78 -14.36
C PHE A 115 7.61 -7.32 -14.23
N SER A 116 8.31 -6.40 -14.90
CA SER A 116 7.91 -4.99 -14.99
C SER A 116 6.49 -4.85 -15.52
N GLU A 117 6.17 -5.51 -16.63
CA GLU A 117 4.82 -5.52 -17.23
C GLU A 117 3.75 -6.05 -16.25
N SER A 118 4.05 -7.18 -15.60
CA SER A 118 3.16 -7.75 -14.59
C SER A 118 2.95 -6.80 -13.40
N ALA A 119 4.00 -6.11 -12.97
CA ALA A 119 3.94 -5.14 -11.89
C ALA A 119 3.17 -3.87 -12.30
N THR A 120 3.37 -3.35 -13.51
CA THR A 120 2.58 -2.24 -14.08
C THR A 120 1.10 -2.60 -14.12
N HIS A 121 0.76 -3.80 -14.62
CA HIS A 121 -0.63 -4.27 -14.64
C HIS A 121 -1.22 -4.42 -13.23
N TRP A 122 -0.46 -5.01 -12.30
CA TRP A 122 -0.90 -5.12 -10.92
C TRP A 122 -1.14 -3.75 -10.28
N HIS A 123 -0.21 -2.81 -10.47
CA HIS A 123 -0.26 -1.47 -9.89
C HIS A 123 -1.48 -0.67 -10.39
N GLY A 124 -1.69 -0.64 -11.71
CA GLY A 124 -2.76 0.12 -12.34
C GLY A 124 -4.14 -0.52 -12.23
N HIS A 125 -4.24 -1.85 -12.33
CA HIS A 125 -5.54 -2.53 -12.36
C HIS A 125 -6.00 -2.97 -10.96
N TRP A 126 -5.25 -3.87 -10.33
CA TRP A 126 -5.63 -4.48 -9.06
C TRP A 126 -5.41 -3.52 -7.89
N GLY A 127 -4.25 -2.87 -7.87
CA GLY A 127 -3.83 -1.94 -6.84
C GLY A 127 -4.77 -0.73 -6.73
N GLN A 128 -5.00 -0.06 -7.85
CA GLN A 128 -5.96 1.05 -7.91
C GLN A 128 -7.39 0.59 -7.61
N GLY A 129 -7.82 -0.57 -8.14
CA GLY A 129 -9.16 -1.11 -7.91
C GLY A 129 -9.45 -1.38 -6.43
N LEU A 130 -8.47 -1.92 -5.69
CA LEU A 130 -8.60 -2.17 -4.25
C LEU A 130 -8.66 -0.89 -3.41
N LEU A 131 -8.03 0.20 -3.86
CA LEU A 131 -7.98 1.48 -3.13
C LEU A 131 -9.14 2.42 -3.47
N TRP A 132 -9.63 2.39 -4.71
CA TRP A 132 -10.65 3.32 -5.22
C TRP A 132 -12.04 2.67 -5.42
N GLY A 133 -12.13 1.34 -5.38
CA GLY A 133 -13.41 0.61 -5.41
C GLY A 133 -14.11 0.56 -6.78
N GLY A 134 -13.45 0.98 -7.86
CA GLY A 134 -13.94 0.88 -9.23
C GLY A 134 -12.89 0.24 -10.15
N SER A 135 -13.32 -0.41 -11.22
CA SER A 135 -12.47 -1.01 -12.26
C SER A 135 -11.57 0.07 -12.88
N GLY A 136 -10.37 0.22 -12.30
CA GLY A 136 -9.36 1.18 -12.72
C GLY A 136 -8.74 0.75 -14.05
N CYS A 137 -9.38 1.13 -15.15
CA CYS A 137 -8.77 1.18 -16.47
C CYS A 137 -9.42 2.33 -17.24
N ILE A 138 -8.89 3.56 -17.06
CA ILE A 138 -9.11 4.65 -18.04
C ILE A 138 -7.97 4.66 -19.07
N TRP A 139 -6.85 3.97 -18.81
CA TRP A 139 -5.63 4.00 -19.63
C TRP A 139 -5.14 2.63 -20.13
N ALA A 140 -5.88 1.54 -19.91
CA ALA A 140 -5.56 0.22 -20.49
C ALA A 140 -6.40 -0.06 -21.75
N GLN A 141 -6.41 0.90 -22.69
CA GLN A 141 -6.87 0.72 -24.06
C GLN A 141 -5.79 1.22 -25.01
#